data_AF-A0A920PCC1-F1
#
_entry.id   AF-A0A920PCC1-F1
#
_cell.length_a   1.000
_cell.length_b   1.000
_cell.length_c   1.000
_cell.angle_alpha   90.00
_cell.angle_beta   90.00
_cell.angle_gamma   90.00
#
_symmetry.space_group_name_H-M   'P 1'
#
loop_
_entity.id
_entity.type
_entity.pdbx_description
1 polymer ?
#
loop_
_entity_poly.entity_id
_entity_poly.type
_entity_poly.pdbx_seq_one_letter_code
_entity_poly.pdbx_strand_id
1 'polypeptide(L)'
;MNIKSRVFKINRKSFEKFIVLFVLLFSISGCGPKTDYASFEDKKEKGTKVFVKDRQVCQNLSSENARQIEGSKGAGERLNHKNLLFLLCMKNKDWAVRH
;
A
#
# COMPACT_ATOMS: atom_id res chain seq x y z
N MET A 1 31.67 -2.62 41.72
CA MET A 1 30.98 -2.53 40.41
C MET A 1 29.48 -2.33 40.66
N ASN A 2 28.92 -1.17 40.28
CA ASN A 2 27.69 -0.60 40.85
C ASN A 2 26.39 -1.16 40.21
N ILE A 3 25.44 -1.60 41.04
CA ILE A 3 24.17 -2.27 40.66
C ILE A 3 23.32 -1.40 39.73
N LYS A 4 23.35 -0.06 39.90
CA LYS A 4 22.63 0.90 39.02
C LYS A 4 23.02 0.77 37.54
N SER A 5 24.29 0.48 37.24
CA SER A 5 24.77 0.33 35.87
C SER A 5 24.22 -0.93 35.18
N ARG A 6 24.00 -2.02 35.93
CA ARG A 6 23.40 -3.26 35.41
C ARG A 6 21.92 -3.10 35.10
N VAL A 7 21.16 -2.46 36.00
CA VAL A 7 19.72 -2.22 35.81
C VAL A 7 19.45 -1.34 34.59
N PHE A 8 20.22 -0.27 34.41
CA PHE A 8 20.09 0.63 33.25
C PHE A 8 20.38 -0.08 31.92
N LYS A 9 21.37 -0.98 31.91
CA LYS A 9 21.76 -1.76 30.72
C LYS A 9 20.72 -2.84 30.35
N ILE A 10 20.05 -3.44 31.34
CA ILE A 10 18.95 -4.38 31.13
C ILE A 10 17.72 -3.67 30.56
N ASN A 11 17.40 -2.48 31.08
CA ASN A 11 16.24 -1.69 30.64
C ASN A 11 16.39 -1.25 29.17
N ARG A 12 17.62 -0.85 28.76
CA ARG A 12 17.92 -0.50 27.36
C ARG A 12 17.80 -1.69 26.39
N LYS A 13 18.35 -2.86 26.74
CA LYS A 13 18.25 -4.08 25.90
C LYS A 13 16.81 -4.60 25.80
N SER A 14 16.03 -4.47 26.87
CA SER A 14 14.61 -4.85 26.86
C SER A 14 13.78 -3.90 25.99
N PHE A 15 14.10 -2.61 26.01
CA PHE A 15 13.44 -1.60 25.18
C PHE A 15 13.76 -1.78 23.68
N GLU A 16 15.01 -2.09 23.33
CA GLU A 16 15.41 -2.40 21.95
C GLU A 16 14.64 -3.62 21.40
N LYS A 17 14.46 -4.68 22.21
CA LYS A 17 13.65 -5.85 21.82
C LYS A 17 12.18 -5.49 21.59
N PHE A 18 11.62 -4.60 22.42
CA PHE A 18 10.26 -4.10 22.27
C PHE A 18 10.10 -3.31 20.96
N ILE A 19 11.07 -2.44 20.62
CA ILE A 19 11.05 -1.68 19.37
C ILE A 19 11.08 -2.63 18.16
N VAL A 20 11.98 -3.63 18.16
CA VAL A 20 12.07 -4.60 17.06
C VAL A 20 10.77 -5.39 16.89
N LEU A 21 10.16 -5.83 17.99
CA LEU A 21 8.88 -6.53 17.96
C LEU A 21 7.75 -5.63 17.43
N PHE A 22 7.74 -4.35 17.82
CA PHE A 22 6.77 -3.38 17.33
C PHE A 22 6.92 -3.17 15.82
N VAL A 23 8.14 -2.93 15.32
CA VAL A 23 8.40 -2.75 13.89
C VAL A 23 7.96 -3.97 13.08
N LEU A 24 8.22 -5.19 13.57
CA LEU A 24 7.77 -6.43 12.92
C LEU A 24 6.24 -6.52 12.84
N LEU A 25 5.52 -6.20 13.93
CA LEU A 25 4.05 -6.23 13.97
C LEU A 25 3.41 -5.17 13.05
N PHE A 26 4.02 -4.01 12.88
CA PHE A 26 3.51 -2.96 11.97
C PHE A 26 3.84 -3.23 10.50
N SER A 27 4.81 -4.11 10.21
CA SER A 27 5.21 -4.45 8.83
C SER A 27 4.18 -5.32 8.11
N ILE A 28 3.30 -6.01 8.84
CA ILE A 28 2.31 -6.96 8.30
C ILE A 28 0.90 -6.37 8.17
N SER A 29 0.64 -5.18 8.72
CA SER A 29 -0.70 -4.55 8.74
C SER A 29 -1.03 -3.70 7.50
N GLY A 30 -0.30 -3.86 6.40
CA GLY A 30 -0.57 -3.14 5.15
C GLY A 30 -1.66 -3.82 4.32
N CYS A 31 -2.94 -3.53 4.57
CA CYS A 31 -4.02 -3.87 3.65
C CYS A 31 -4.02 -2.85 2.49
N GLY A 32 -3.08 -3.04 1.55
CA GLY A 32 -3.00 -2.24 0.33
C GLY A 32 -4.07 -2.68 -0.69
N PRO A 33 -4.53 -1.80 -1.58
CA PRO A 33 -5.38 -2.20 -2.69
C PRO A 33 -4.66 -3.25 -3.55
N LYS A 34 -5.41 -4.27 -3.98
CA LYS A 34 -4.94 -5.32 -4.88
C LYS A 34 -4.52 -4.70 -6.22
N THR A 35 -3.23 -4.42 -6.39
CA THR A 35 -2.66 -3.75 -7.58
C THR A 35 -1.69 -4.63 -8.36
N ASP A 36 -1.56 -5.89 -7.95
CA ASP A 36 -0.66 -6.87 -8.55
C ASP A 36 -1.33 -7.59 -9.72
N TYR A 37 -0.52 -8.03 -10.68
CA TYR A 37 -1.00 -8.76 -11.85
C TYR A 37 -1.83 -10.00 -11.47
N ALA A 38 -1.43 -10.70 -10.39
CA ALA A 38 -2.17 -11.87 -9.88
C ALA A 38 -3.60 -11.55 -9.41
N SER A 39 -3.91 -10.28 -9.15
CA SER A 39 -5.23 -9.81 -8.75
C SER A 39 -6.13 -9.46 -9.94
N PHE A 40 -5.61 -9.51 -11.17
CA PHE A 40 -6.36 -9.19 -12.38
C PHE A 40 -6.40 -10.39 -13.33
N GLU A 41 -7.51 -10.50 -14.05
CA GLU A 41 -7.70 -11.47 -15.12
C GLU A 41 -7.12 -10.93 -16.43
N ASP A 42 -6.23 -11.71 -17.04
CA ASP A 42 -5.67 -11.41 -18.35
C ASP A 42 -6.51 -12.04 -19.46
N LYS A 43 -7.71 -11.49 -19.68
CA LYS A 43 -8.69 -12.04 -20.63
C LYS A 43 -8.24 -11.99 -22.10
N LYS A 44 -7.22 -11.19 -22.41
CA LYS A 44 -6.74 -10.94 -23.78
C LYS A 44 -5.29 -11.38 -23.97
N GLU A 45 -4.73 -12.16 -23.04
CA GLU A 45 -3.33 -12.64 -23.06
C GLU A 45 -2.31 -11.52 -23.31
N LYS A 46 -2.57 -10.33 -22.77
CA LYS A 46 -1.70 -9.14 -22.95
C LYS A 46 -0.36 -9.32 -22.24
N GLY A 47 -0.35 -10.15 -21.21
CA GLY A 47 0.83 -10.49 -20.42
C GLY A 47 1.22 -9.42 -19.41
N THR A 48 2.15 -9.80 -18.52
CA THR A 48 2.61 -8.99 -17.39
C THR A 48 3.25 -7.66 -17.83
N LYS A 49 3.92 -7.62 -18.99
CA LYS A 49 4.59 -6.39 -19.47
C LYS A 49 3.58 -5.29 -19.81
N VAL A 50 2.48 -5.65 -20.46
CA VAL A 50 1.40 -4.70 -20.79
C VAL A 50 0.68 -4.29 -19.52
N PHE A 51 0.41 -5.24 -18.61
CA PHE A 51 -0.18 -4.94 -17.31
C PHE A 51 0.61 -3.89 -16.53
N VAL A 52 1.94 -4.02 -16.43
CA VAL A 52 2.78 -3.07 -15.68
C VAL A 52 2.67 -1.66 -16.27
N LYS A 53 2.63 -1.55 -17.60
CA LYS A 53 2.47 -0.27 -18.30
C LYS A 53 1.09 0.34 -18.04
N ASP A 54 0.02 -0.44 -18.21
CA ASP A 54 -1.35 0.03 -17.99
C ASP A 54 -1.58 0.41 -16.52
N ARG A 55 -1.07 -0.41 -15.59
CA ARG A 55 -1.09 -0.13 -14.15
C ARG A 55 -0.43 1.22 -13.85
N GLN A 56 0.76 1.49 -14.39
CA GLN A 56 1.46 2.75 -14.16
C GLN A 56 0.65 3.95 -14.70
N VAL A 57 0.08 3.83 -15.90
CA VAL A 57 -0.79 4.87 -16.48
C VAL A 57 -2.01 5.13 -15.57
N CYS A 58 -2.68 4.07 -15.13
CA CYS A 58 -3.85 4.19 -14.26
C CYS A 58 -3.51 4.72 -12.86
N GLN A 59 -2.34 4.37 -12.32
CA GLN A 59 -1.85 4.92 -11.06
C GLN A 59 -1.62 6.43 -11.16
N ASN A 60 -0.95 6.88 -12.23
CA ASN A 60 -0.71 8.30 -12.47
C ASN A 60 -2.03 9.05 -12.59
N LEU A 61 -2.96 8.57 -13.41
CA LEU A 61 -4.28 9.16 -13.58
C LEU A 61 -5.02 9.29 -12.24
N SER A 62 -5.08 8.20 -11.46
CA SER A 62 -5.75 8.22 -10.16
C SER A 62 -5.12 9.20 -9.17
N SER A 63 -3.79 9.36 -9.22
CA SER A 63 -3.05 10.24 -8.32
C SER A 63 -3.21 11.72 -8.68
N GLU A 64 -3.21 12.05 -9.97
CA GLU A 64 -3.45 13.42 -10.44
C GLU A 64 -4.86 13.89 -10.11
N ASN A 65 -5.86 13.02 -10.28
CA ASN A 65 -7.25 13.34 -9.93
C ASN A 65 -7.48 13.41 -8.42
N ALA A 66 -6.80 12.56 -7.63
CA ALA A 66 -6.89 12.63 -6.17
C ALA A 66 -6.36 13.96 -5.61
N ARG A 67 -5.37 14.57 -6.27
CA ARG A 67 -4.86 15.92 -5.90
C ARG A 67 -5.90 17.02 -6.05
N GLN A 68 -6.82 16.89 -7.01
CA GLN A 68 -7.85 17.91 -7.25
C GLN A 68 -8.90 18.00 -6.14
N ILE A 69 -9.03 16.96 -5.31
CA ILE A 69 -9.96 16.92 -4.18
C ILE A 69 -9.26 17.09 -2.82
N GLU A 70 -7.95 17.40 -2.84
CA GLU A 70 -7.20 17.75 -1.62
C GLU A 70 -7.76 19.05 -1.04
N GLY A 71 -8.20 19.01 0.23
CA GLY A 71 -8.81 20.13 0.95
C GLY A 71 -10.33 20.05 1.09
N SER A 72 -11.03 19.34 0.19
CA SER A 72 -12.51 19.25 0.21
C SER A 72 -13.04 17.98 0.88
N LYS A 73 -12.29 16.88 0.84
CA LYS A 73 -12.73 15.56 1.34
C LYS A 73 -11.85 14.99 2.44
N GLY A 74 -12.37 14.07 3.24
CA GLY A 74 -11.60 13.35 4.26
C GLY A 74 -10.55 12.40 3.66
N ALA A 75 -9.52 12.03 4.42
CA ALA A 75 -8.44 11.15 3.93
C ALA A 75 -8.96 9.79 3.41
N GLY A 76 -9.95 9.20 4.07
CA GLY A 76 -10.58 7.95 3.63
C GLY A 76 -11.37 8.09 2.33
N GLU A 77 -12.15 9.17 2.17
CA GLU A 77 -12.89 9.45 0.94
C GLU A 77 -11.95 9.71 -0.25
N ARG A 78 -10.83 10.40 -0.01
CA ARG A 78 -9.79 10.61 -1.02
C ARG A 78 -9.18 9.29 -1.46
N LEU A 79 -8.85 8.41 -0.51
CA LEU A 79 -8.31 7.09 -0.81
C LEU A 79 -9.31 6.25 -1.61
N ASN A 80 -10.58 6.27 -1.21
CA ASN A 80 -11.64 5.53 -1.91
C ASN A 80 -11.83 6.06 -3.33
N HIS A 81 -11.85 7.38 -3.52
CA HIS A 81 -11.95 8.01 -4.83
C HIS A 81 -10.76 7.65 -5.74
N LYS A 82 -9.54 7.70 -5.20
CA LYS A 82 -8.32 7.28 -5.90
C LYS A 82 -8.41 5.81 -6.36
N ASN A 83 -8.82 4.92 -5.46
CA ASN A 83 -8.96 3.49 -5.76
C ASN A 83 -10.05 3.25 -6.83
N LEU A 84 -11.18 3.94 -6.75
CA LEU A 84 -12.26 3.84 -7.73
C LEU A 84 -11.79 4.25 -9.12
N LEU A 85 -11.09 5.39 -9.24
CA LEU A 85 -10.55 5.88 -10.51
C LEU A 85 -9.51 4.91 -11.10
N PHE A 86 -8.63 4.36 -10.26
CA PHE A 86 -7.67 3.35 -10.68
C PHE A 86 -8.37 2.11 -11.26
N LEU A 87 -9.35 1.56 -10.55
CA LEU A 87 -10.08 0.36 -10.99
C LEU A 87 -10.87 0.60 -12.28
N LEU A 88 -11.50 1.77 -12.42
CA LEU A 88 -12.20 2.15 -13.65
C LEU A 88 -11.24 2.24 -14.85
N CYS A 89 -10.06 2.83 -14.66
CA CYS A 89 -9.03 2.89 -15.69
C CYS A 89 -8.55 1.49 -16.09
N MET A 90 -8.26 0.62 -15.13
CA MET A 90 -7.86 -0.76 -15.39
C MET A 90 -8.95 -1.53 -16.16
N LYS A 91 -10.23 -1.37 -15.76
CA LYS A 91 -11.37 -1.97 -16.45
C LYS A 91 -11.48 -1.50 -17.90
N ASN A 92 -11.28 -0.19 -18.17
CA ASN A 92 -11.28 0.36 -19.53
C ASN A 92 -10.12 -0.15 -20.38
N LYS A 93 -9.04 -0.64 -19.75
CA LYS A 93 -7.91 -1.32 -20.36
C LYS A 93 -8.11 -2.85 -20.45
N ASP A 94 -9.34 -3.33 -20.29
CA ASP A 94 -9.74 -4.75 -20.26
C ASP A 94 -9.15 -5.59 -19.12
N TRP A 95 -8.69 -4.96 -18.04
CA TRP A 95 -8.25 -5.67 -16.84
C TRP A 95 -9.40 -5.78 -15.85
N ALA A 96 -9.88 -7.01 -15.61
CA ALA A 96 -10.92 -7.28 -14.61
C ALA A 96 -10.27 -7.76 -13.32
N VAL A 97 -10.79 -7.33 -12.16
CA VAL A 97 -10.33 -7.87 -10.87
C VAL A 97 -10.78 -9.33 -10.79
N ARG A 98 -9.85 -10.21 -10.43
CA ARG A 98 -10.12 -11.62 -10.19
C ARG A 98 -10.96 -11.76 -8.91
N HIS A 99 -12.14 -12.37 -9.03
CA HIS A 99 -13.06 -12.61 -7.91
C HIS A 99 -12.62 -13.79 -7.05
#